data_AF-A0A848G6R1-F1
#
_entry.id   AF-A0A848G6R1-F1
#
_cell.length_a   1.000
_cell.length_b   1.000
_cell.length_c   1.000
_cell.angle_alpha   90.00
_cell.angle_beta   90.00
_cell.angle_gamma   90.00
#
_symmetry.space_group_name_H-M   'P 1'
#
loop_
_entity.id
_entity.type
_entity.pdbx_description
1 polymer ?
#
loop_
_entity_poly.entity_id
_entity_poly.type
_entity_poly.pdbx_seq_one_letter_code
_entity_poly.pdbx_strand_id
1 'polypeptide(L)' 'MGIFRLVIAHPRSPETTRLVAEHLDPGWLKQRGYEIARSLGDQGALWKAEAQGQASRLALNCRTGHALAIVTD' A
#
# COMPACT_ATOMS: atom_id res chain seq x y z
N MET A 1 -8.23 11.16 15.77
CA MET A 1 -7.80 9.83 15.28
C MET A 1 -7.78 9.92 13.77
N GLY A 2 -6.59 9.84 13.16
CA GLY A 2 -6.46 9.93 11.70
C GLY A 2 -6.96 8.66 11.02
N ILE A 3 -7.56 8.80 9.85
CA ILE A 3 -7.95 7.66 9.01
C ILE A 3 -6.71 7.25 8.21
N PHE A 4 -6.42 5.96 8.16
CA PHE A 4 -5.41 5.42 7.28
C PHE A 4 -6.05 5.01 5.97
N ARG A 5 -5.36 5.27 4.87
CA ARG A 5 -5.81 4.95 3.52
C ARG A 5 -4.83 4.00 2.86
N LEU A 6 -5.32 2.91 2.30
CA LEU A 6 -4.57 2.01 1.44
C LEU A 6 -4.76 2.43 -0.01
N VAL A 7 -3.68 2.82 -0.67
CA VAL A 7 -3.65 3.20 -2.08
C VAL A 7 -2.85 2.20 -2.90
N ILE A 8 -3.19 2.04 -4.18
CA ILE A 8 -2.42 1.27 -5.15
C ILE A 8 -1.97 2.17 -6.30
N ALA A 9 -0.69 2.14 -6.62
CA ALA A 9 -0.07 2.78 -7.76
C ALA A 9 0.03 1.79 -8.92
N HIS A 10 -0.28 2.26 -10.13
CA HIS A 10 -0.20 1.44 -11.33
C HIS A 10 1.25 1.39 -11.85
N PRO A 11 1.76 0.22 -12.31
CA PRO A 11 3.14 0.09 -12.79
C PRO A 11 3.51 1.04 -13.94
N ARG A 12 2.56 1.40 -14.80
CA ARG A 12 2.78 2.30 -15.94
C ARG A 12 2.59 3.78 -15.61
N SER A 13 2.00 4.09 -14.46
CA SER A 13 1.68 5.46 -14.04
C SER A 13 1.70 5.53 -12.50
N PRO A 14 2.89 5.53 -11.89
CA PRO A 14 3.02 5.48 -10.44
C PRO A 14 2.49 6.75 -9.75
N GLU A 15 2.36 7.87 -10.47
CA GLU A 15 1.70 9.07 -9.95
C GLU A 15 0.18 8.92 -9.82
N THR A 16 -0.42 8.02 -10.60
CA THR A 16 -1.85 7.74 -10.52
C THR A 16 -2.08 6.67 -9.46
N THR A 17 -2.33 7.14 -8.24
CA THR A 17 -2.72 6.28 -7.12
C THR A 17 -4.24 6.19 -7.02
N ARG A 18 -4.72 4.97 -6.80
CA ARG A 18 -6.15 4.69 -6.57
C ARG A 18 -6.36 4.28 -5.11
N LEU A 19 -7.34 4.88 -4.46
CA LEU A 19 -7.80 4.45 -3.14
C LEU A 19 -8.44 3.05 -3.22
N VAL A 20 -8.00 2.14 -2.37
CA VAL A 20 -8.47 0.76 -2.31
C VAL A 20 -9.28 0.49 -1.05
N ALA A 21 -8.85 1.05 0.09
CA ALA A 21 -9.56 0.92 1.35
C ALA A 21 -9.19 2.05 2.31
N GLU A 22 -10.08 2.32 3.27
CA GLU A 22 -9.86 3.25 4.37
C GLU A 22 -10.21 2.55 5.68
N HIS A 23 -9.38 2.75 6.70
CA HIS A 23 -9.60 2.12 8.01
C HIS A 23 -8.90 2.90 9.12
N LEU A 24 -9.42 2.79 10.35
CA LEU A 24 -8.81 3.43 11.54
C LEU A 24 -7.61 2.63 12.07
N ASP A 25 -7.61 1.32 11.85
CA ASP A 25 -6.49 0.44 12.21
C ASP A 25 -5.60 0.16 10.97
N PRO A 26 -4.30 0.53 11.01
CA PRO A 26 -3.37 0.23 9.92
C PRO A 26 -3.00 -1.26 9.85
N GLY A 27 -3.21 -2.05 10.92
CA GLY A 27 -3.06 -3.50 10.91
C GLY A 27 -3.99 -4.17 9.91
N TRP A 28 -5.26 -3.78 9.92
CA TRP A 28 -6.26 -4.21 8.94
C TRP A 28 -5.83 -3.88 7.50
N LEU A 29 -5.32 -2.67 7.25
CA LEU A 29 -4.86 -2.28 5.90
C LEU A 29 -3.63 -3.06 5.44
N LYS A 30 -2.72 -3.43 6.36
CA LYS A 30 -1.60 -4.32 6.05
C LYS A 30 -2.09 -5.69 5.59
N GLN A 31 -3.06 -6.26 6.30
CA GLN A 31 -3.67 -7.54 5.92
C GLN A 31 -4.33 -7.41 4.55
N ARG A 32 -5.09 -6.34 4.32
CA ARG A 32 -5.75 -6.08 3.03
C ARG A 32 -4.76 -5.97 1.87
N GLY A 33 -3.62 -5.30 2.08
CA GLY A 33 -2.57 -5.21 1.07
C GLY A 33 -1.93 -6.56 0.72
N TYR A 34 -1.75 -7.46 1.70
CA TYR A 34 -1.28 -8.82 1.42
C TYR A 34 -2.27 -9.62 0.57
N GLU A 35 -3.57 -9.49 0.83
CA GLU A 35 -4.62 -10.15 0.02
C GLU A 35 -4.59 -9.67 -1.43
N ILE A 36 -4.40 -8.36 -1.64
CA ILE A 36 -4.30 -7.77 -2.99
C ILE A 36 -3.02 -8.25 -3.67
N ALA A 37 -1.87 -8.23 -2.98
CA ALA A 37 -0.61 -8.71 -3.54
C ALA A 37 -0.71 -10.18 -3.99
N ARG A 38 -1.33 -11.04 -3.16
CA ARG A 38 -1.62 -12.44 -3.53
C ARG A 38 -2.53 -12.56 -4.74
N SER A 39 -3.58 -11.73 -4.82
CA SER A 39 -4.50 -11.70 -5.98
C SER A 39 -3.80 -11.25 -7.26
N LEU A 40 -2.76 -10.41 -7.14
CA LEU A 40 -1.88 -10.00 -8.23
C LEU A 40 -0.78 -11.04 -8.55
N GLY A 41 -0.79 -12.21 -7.89
CA GLY A 41 0.19 -13.28 -8.11
C GLY A 41 1.50 -13.13 -7.35
N ASP A 42 1.60 -12.19 -6.41
CA ASP A 42 2.78 -12.02 -5.55
C ASP A 42 2.53 -12.51 -4.12
N GLN A 43 2.92 -13.75 -3.86
CA GLN A 43 2.78 -14.38 -2.54
C GLN A 43 3.90 -14.01 -1.56
N GLY A 44 4.99 -13.39 -2.03
CA GLY A 44 6.17 -13.05 -1.25
C GLY A 44 6.32 -11.55 -0.96
N ALA A 45 5.31 -10.74 -1.28
CA ALA A 45 5.35 -9.30 -1.06
C ALA A 45 5.55 -9.00 0.43
N LEU A 46 6.41 -8.04 0.76
CA LEU A 46 6.70 -7.62 2.14
C LEU A 46 6.54 -6.10 2.28
N TRP A 47 5.87 -5.68 3.35
CA TRP A 47 5.77 -4.27 3.69
C TRP A 47 7.15 -3.73 4.04
N LYS A 48 7.51 -2.61 3.43
CA LYS A 48 8.73 -1.85 3.69
C LYS A 48 8.34 -0.48 4.21
N ALA A 49 9.06 0.01 5.22
CA ALA A 49 8.98 1.40 5.60
C ALA A 49 9.81 2.21 4.60
N GLU A 50 9.17 3.15 3.91
CA GLU A 50 9.82 4.12 3.04
C GLU A 50 9.80 5.48 3.73
N ALA A 51 10.97 6.11 3.82
CA ALA A 51 11.08 7.48 4.29
C ALA A 51 10.73 8.40 3.12
N GLN A 52 9.54 9.01 3.15
CA GLN A 52 9.12 10.00 2.17
C GLN A 52 9.07 11.37 2.87
N GLY A 53 10.23 12.03 2.97
CA GLY A 53 10.38 13.29 3.70
C GLY A 53 10.23 13.12 5.22
N GLN A 54 9.42 13.96 5.86
CA GLN A 54 9.14 13.90 7.31
C GLN A 54 8.11 12.81 7.69
N ALA A 55 7.47 12.15 6.72
CA ALA A 55 6.48 11.11 6.97
C ALA A 55 7.03 9.73 6.60
N SER A 56 6.90 8.77 7.53
CA SER A 56 7.12 7.35 7.23
C SER A 56 5.90 6.78 6.51
N ARG A 57 6.08 6.34 5.26
CA ARG A 57 5.06 5.65 4.48
C ARG A 57 5.34 4.16 4.52
N LEU A 58 4.31 3.33 4.64
CA LEU A 58 4.45 1.89 4.46
C LEU A 58 4.11 1.55 3.03
N ALA A 59 5.03 0.92 2.31
CA ALA A 59 4.86 0.50 0.93
C ALA A 59 5.00 -1.02 0.78
N LEU A 60 4.25 -1.60 -0.14
CA LEU A 60 4.26 -3.02 -0.47
C LEU A 60 4.41 -3.14 -1.99
N ASN A 61 5.61 -3.50 -2.42
CA ASN A 61 5.94 -3.63 -3.83
C ASN A 61 5.60 -5.05 -4.29
N CYS A 62 4.71 -5.15 -5.26
CA CYS A 62 4.34 -6.41 -5.90
C CYS A 62 5.30 -6.68 -7.06
N ARG A 63 5.66 -7.95 -7.28
CA ARG A 63 6.50 -8.42 -8.40
C ARG A 63 5.95 -8.05 -9.77
N THR A 64 4.65 -7.80 -9.87
CA THR A 64 3.98 -7.33 -11.09
C THR A 64 4.19 -5.83 -11.38
N GLY A 65 4.96 -5.13 -10.53
CA GLY A 65 5.24 -3.70 -10.65
C GLY A 65 4.19 -2.78 -10.02
N HIS A 66 3.11 -3.33 -9.45
CA HIS A 66 2.17 -2.56 -8.65
C HIS A 66 2.78 -2.22 -7.29
N ALA A 67 2.54 -1.01 -6.80
CA ALA A 67 2.96 -0.59 -5.46
C ALA A 67 1.75 -0.21 -4.62
N LEU A 68 1.53 -0.94 -3.52
CA LEU A 68 0.53 -0.62 -2.51
C LEU A 68 1.17 0.27 -1.44
N ALA A 69 0.42 1.20 -0.87
CA ALA A 69 0.92 1.97 0.25
C ALA A 69 -0.15 2.40 1.23
N ILE A 70 0.23 2.52 2.49
CA ILE A 70 -0.61 3.07 3.55
C ILE A 70 -0.18 4.52 3.80
N VAL A 71 -1.11 5.44 3.62
CA VAL A 71 -0.94 6.88 3.88
C VAL A 71 -1.90 7.32 4.96
N THR A 72 -1.51 8.34 5.71
CA THR A 72 -2.35 9.01 6.70
C THR A 72 -2.83 10.32 6.07
N ASP A 73 -4.12 10.62 6.19
CA ASP A 73 -4.65 11.95 5.91
C ASP A 73 -4.25 12.94 7.03
#